data_AF-A0A1G9F0C6-F1
#
_entry.id   AF-A0A1G9F0C6-F1
#
_cell.length_a   1.000
_cell.length_b   1.000
_cell.length_c   1.000
_cell.angle_alpha   90.00
_cell.angle_beta   90.00
_cell.angle_gamma   90.00
#
_symmetry.space_group_name_H-M   'P 1'
#
loop_
_entity.id
_entity.type
_entity.pdbx_description
1 polymer ?
#
loop_
_entity_poly.entity_id
_entity_poly.type
_entity_poly.pdbx_seq_one_letter_code
_entity_poly.pdbx_strand_id
1 'polypeptide(L)'
;MSTESISDRREHIRSISVTSLSALLGVAAALASMSITGDAATLDAAATDLRALMLVAGAILAQFILFDFTSIYGEDEFGAKHYLFIVFMTFSFWFVTWGILLTTAEAAA
;
A
#
# COMPACT_ATOMS: atom_id res chain seq x y z
N MET A 1 33.15 -16.99 3.11
CA MET A 1 31.92 -17.75 3.34
C MET A 1 31.03 -17.18 4.46
N SER A 2 31.56 -16.72 5.60
CA SER A 2 30.71 -16.16 6.67
C SER A 2 30.08 -14.79 6.37
N THR A 3 30.64 -14.00 5.46
CA THR A 3 30.14 -12.66 5.11
C THR A 3 29.08 -12.68 4.01
N GLU A 4 29.06 -13.71 3.15
CA GLU A 4 28.05 -13.84 2.07
C GLU A 4 26.67 -14.16 2.64
N SER A 5 26.59 -15.05 3.64
CA SER A 5 25.32 -15.43 4.29
C SER A 5 24.66 -14.28 5.07
N ILE A 6 25.49 -13.37 5.61
CA ILE A 6 25.01 -12.17 6.31
C ILE A 6 24.46 -11.14 5.32
N SER A 7 25.10 -10.98 4.16
CA SER A 7 24.63 -10.08 3.09
C SER A 7 23.28 -10.55 2.52
N ASP A 8 23.20 -11.83 2.18
CA ASP A 8 22.02 -12.45 1.56
C ASP A 8 20.79 -12.39 2.47
N ARG A 9 20.99 -12.60 3.78
CA ARG A 9 19.92 -12.46 4.78
C ARG A 9 19.40 -11.02 4.89
N ARG A 10 20.26 -10.00 4.82
CA ARG A 10 19.83 -8.59 4.88
C ARG A 10 19.02 -8.20 3.65
N GLU A 11 19.43 -8.65 2.48
CA GLU A 11 18.70 -8.41 1.23
C GLU A 11 17.33 -9.08 1.25
N HIS A 12 17.26 -10.32 1.75
CA HIS A 12 16.00 -11.04 1.90
C HIS A 12 15.02 -10.32 2.85
N ILE A 13 15.48 -9.91 4.03
CA ILE A 13 14.65 -9.18 5.02
C ILE A 13 14.16 -7.84 4.45
N ARG A 14 15.01 -7.10 3.71
CA ARG A 14 14.63 -5.85 3.03
C ARG A 14 13.49 -6.10 2.04
N SER A 15 13.63 -7.10 1.17
CA SER A 15 12.61 -7.43 0.17
C SER A 15 11.25 -7.81 0.80
N ILE A 16 11.27 -8.63 1.86
CA ILE A 16 10.06 -9.05 2.58
C ILE A 16 9.39 -7.85 3.24
N SER A 17 10.17 -7.00 3.92
CA SER A 17 9.65 -5.86 4.67
C SER A 17 8.97 -4.84 3.75
N VAL A 18 9.56 -4.56 2.58
CA VAL A 18 8.98 -3.63 1.60
C VAL A 18 7.67 -4.16 1.05
N THR A 19 7.62 -5.45 0.74
CA THR A 19 6.41 -6.10 0.21
C THR A 19 5.31 -6.15 1.26
N SER A 20 5.62 -6.57 2.49
CA SER A 20 4.64 -6.71 3.57
C SER A 20 4.10 -5.36 4.04
N LEU A 21 4.95 -4.34 4.20
CA LEU A 21 4.52 -2.99 4.56
C LEU A 21 3.63 -2.37 3.48
N SER A 22 4.00 -2.53 2.21
CA SER A 22 3.19 -2.01 1.10
C SER A 22 1.80 -2.66 1.06
N ALA A 23 1.74 -3.98 1.21
CA ALA A 23 0.49 -4.72 1.25
C ALA A 23 -0.39 -4.35 2.46
N LEU A 24 0.19 -4.32 3.67
CA LEU A 24 -0.54 -3.98 4.90
C LEU A 24 -1.09 -2.56 4.87
N LEU A 25 -0.33 -1.60 4.35
CA LEU A 25 -0.80 -0.23 4.19
C LEU A 25 -1.89 -0.10 3.12
N GLY A 26 -1.81 -0.85 2.02
CA GLY A 26 -2.90 -0.93 1.04
C GLY A 26 -4.22 -1.40 1.66
N VAL A 27 -4.16 -2.45 2.49
CA VAL A 27 -5.34 -2.95 3.23
C VAL A 27 -5.83 -1.92 4.25
N ALA A 28 -4.93 -1.30 5.01
CA ALA A 28 -5.29 -0.26 5.98
C ALA A 28 -5.95 0.96 5.31
N ALA A 29 -5.46 1.36 4.14
CA ALA A 29 -6.06 2.43 3.34
C ALA A 29 -7.47 2.06 2.85
N ALA A 30 -7.73 0.78 2.54
CA ALA A 30 -9.05 0.33 2.12
C ALA A 30 -10.04 0.39 3.29
N LEU A 31 -9.62 -0.05 4.48
CA LEU A 31 -10.43 0.07 5.69
C LEU A 31 -10.70 1.54 6.07
N ALA A 32 -9.72 2.42 5.91
CA ALA A 32 -9.89 3.85 6.13
C ALA A 32 -10.78 4.51 5.06
N SER A 33 -10.80 3.99 3.84
CA SER A 33 -11.76 4.42 2.82
C SER A 33 -13.18 4.04 3.26
N MET A 34 -13.37 2.87 3.88
CA MET A 34 -14.67 2.38 4.38
C MET A 34 -15.29 3.32 5.41
N SER A 35 -14.47 3.83 6.32
CA SER A 35 -14.94 4.72 7.37
C SER A 35 -15.33 6.10 6.84
N ILE A 36 -14.76 6.53 5.70
CA ILE A 36 -15.05 7.83 5.09
C ILE A 36 -16.27 7.77 4.16
N THR A 37 -16.43 6.69 3.40
CA THR A 37 -17.58 6.50 2.48
C THR A 37 -18.71 5.67 3.09
N GLY A 38 -18.69 5.40 4.40
CA GLY A 38 -19.71 4.59 5.09
C GLY A 38 -21.16 5.09 4.93
N ASP A 39 -21.36 6.38 4.63
CA ASP A 39 -22.68 6.97 4.33
C ASP A 39 -23.06 6.90 2.83
N ALA A 40 -22.12 6.60 1.94
CA ALA A 40 -22.31 6.46 0.49
C ALA A 40 -22.48 4.98 0.12
N ALA A 41 -23.50 4.32 0.66
CA ALA A 41 -23.73 2.87 0.55
C ALA A 41 -24.18 2.37 -0.84
N THR A 42 -23.81 3.05 -1.93
CA THR A 42 -24.09 2.61 -3.31
C THR A 42 -22.81 2.62 -4.12
N LEU A 43 -22.54 1.54 -4.86
CA LEU A 43 -21.38 1.40 -5.76
C LEU A 43 -21.12 2.64 -6.63
N ASP A 44 -22.20 3.27 -7.10
CA ASP A 44 -22.14 4.40 -8.04
C ASP A 44 -21.58 5.69 -7.39
N ALA A 45 -21.95 5.94 -6.12
CA ALA A 45 -21.43 7.05 -5.33
C ALA A 45 -19.99 6.80 -4.86
N ALA A 46 -19.66 5.55 -4.51
CA ALA A 46 -18.31 5.17 -4.11
C ALA A 46 -17.31 5.18 -5.29
N ALA A 47 -17.77 4.83 -6.49
CA ALA A 47 -16.94 4.81 -7.70
C ALA A 47 -16.54 6.21 -8.19
N THR A 48 -17.32 7.24 -7.84
CA THR A 48 -17.04 8.64 -8.21
C THR A 48 -16.30 9.42 -7.13
N ASP A 49 -16.03 8.81 -5.96
CA ASP A 49 -15.44 9.53 -4.83
C ASP A 49 -13.90 9.62 -4.93
N LEU A 50 -13.42 10.79 -5.33
CA LEU A 50 -11.99 11.13 -5.37
C LEU A 50 -11.33 11.13 -3.98
N ARG A 51 -12.09 11.18 -2.88
CA ARG A 51 -11.55 11.20 -1.52
C ARG A 51 -10.82 9.91 -1.17
N ALA A 52 -11.37 8.76 -1.57
CA ALA A 52 -10.72 7.46 -1.37
C ALA A 52 -9.40 7.38 -2.15
N LEU A 53 -9.38 7.93 -3.36
CA LEU A 53 -8.17 7.99 -4.20
C LEU A 53 -7.11 8.93 -3.61
N MET A 54 -7.51 10.07 -3.05
CA MET A 54 -6.62 11.00 -2.34
C MET A 54 -6.03 10.38 -1.06
N LEU A 55 -6.79 9.52 -0.37
CA LEU A 55 -6.30 8.82 0.81
C LEU A 55 -5.19 7.82 0.46
N VAL A 56 -5.35 7.08 -0.63
CA VAL A 56 -4.33 6.16 -1.14
C VAL A 56 -3.09 6.94 -1.59
N ALA A 57 -3.28 8.05 -2.30
CA ALA A 57 -2.17 8.92 -2.69
C ALA A 57 -1.40 9.44 -1.45
N GLY A 58 -2.11 9.82 -0.39
CA GLY A 58 -1.52 10.19 0.90
C GLY A 58 -0.78 9.03 1.58
N ALA A 59 -1.34 7.83 1.56
CA ALA A 59 -0.70 6.63 2.11
C ALA A 59 0.58 6.26 1.36
N ILE A 60 0.59 6.38 0.03
CA ILE A 60 1.77 6.21 -0.83
C ILE A 60 2.84 7.26 -0.47
N LEU A 61 2.45 8.53 -0.29
CA LEU A 61 3.39 9.58 0.10
C LEU A 61 4.01 9.30 1.48
N ALA A 62 3.20 8.83 2.43
CA ALA A 62 3.68 8.43 3.75
C ALA A 62 4.65 7.25 3.68
N GLN A 63 4.41 6.28 2.79
CA GLN A 63 5.35 5.18 2.54
C GLN A 63 6.69 5.70 2.03
N PHE A 64 6.69 6.65 1.09
CA PHE A 64 7.92 7.25 0.58
C PHE A 64 8.72 7.92 1.70
N ILE A 65 8.05 8.71 2.55
CA ILE A 65 8.70 9.34 3.72
C ILE A 65 9.26 8.28 4.69
N LEU A 66 8.51 7.21 4.94
CA LEU A 66 8.94 6.15 5.85
C LEU A 66 10.17 5.40 5.33
N PHE A 67 10.20 5.07 4.04
CA PHE A 67 11.32 4.37 3.41
C PHE A 67 12.56 5.25 3.22
N ASP A 68 12.38 6.55 2.97
CA ASP A 68 13.46 7.53 2.93
C ASP A 68 14.09 7.71 4.32
N PHE A 69 13.26 7.88 5.36
CA PHE A 69 13.74 8.09 6.73
C PHE A 69 14.43 6.88 7.36
N THR A 70 14.02 5.66 6.98
CA THR A 70 14.61 4.43 7.54
C THR A 70 15.96 4.08 6.92
N SER A 71 16.42 4.78 5.87
CA SER A 71 17.72 4.56 5.21
C SER A 71 18.02 3.07 4.92
N ILE A 72 16.98 2.26 4.72
CA ILE A 72 17.08 0.80 4.44
C ILE A 72 17.82 0.55 3.12
N TYR A 73 17.92 1.59 2.30
CA TYR A 73 18.66 1.64 1.06
C TYR A 73 19.77 2.68 1.22
N GLY A 74 20.97 2.38 0.70
CA GLY A 74 21.97 3.43 0.51
C GLY A 74 21.45 4.47 -0.49
N GLU A 75 21.92 5.72 -0.37
CA GLU A 75 21.48 6.88 -1.16
C GLU A 75 21.51 6.63 -2.69
N ASP A 76 22.35 5.68 -3.16
CA ASP A 76 22.52 5.33 -4.57
C ASP A 76 21.65 4.15 -5.08
N GLU A 77 20.86 3.47 -4.23
CA GLU A 77 20.15 2.23 -4.62
C GLU A 77 18.62 2.37 -4.73
N PHE A 78 18.04 3.52 -4.35
CA PHE A 78 16.60 3.76 -4.45
C PHE A 78 16.19 4.25 -5.86
N GLY A 79 16.23 3.36 -6.84
CA GLY A 79 15.83 3.66 -8.21
C GLY A 79 14.30 3.79 -8.43
N ALA A 80 13.91 4.35 -9.58
CA ALA A 80 12.51 4.53 -10.00
C ALA A 80 11.65 3.24 -9.93
N LYS A 81 12.28 2.08 -10.11
CA LYS A 81 11.65 0.76 -9.95
C LYS A 81 11.02 0.56 -8.58
N HIS A 82 11.67 1.01 -7.51
CA HIS A 82 11.18 0.82 -6.14
C HIS A 82 9.95 1.68 -5.85
N TYR A 83 9.97 2.93 -6.31
CA TYR A 83 8.79 3.80 -6.25
C TYR A 83 7.61 3.20 -7.03
N LEU A 84 7.84 2.71 -8.25
CA LEU A 84 6.80 2.03 -9.04
C LEU A 84 6.24 0.79 -8.33
N PHE A 85 7.11 -0.03 -7.74
CA PHE A 85 6.69 -1.23 -7.02
C PHE A 85 5.80 -0.88 -5.82
N ILE A 86 6.21 0.09 -5.01
CA ILE A 86 5.46 0.52 -3.82
C ILE A 86 4.10 1.09 -4.22
N VAL A 87 4.06 2.00 -5.19
CA VAL A 87 2.82 2.60 -5.72
C VAL A 87 1.89 1.51 -6.22
N PHE A 88 2.40 0.63 -7.08
CA PHE A 88 1.61 -0.42 -7.71
C PHE A 88 1.05 -1.41 -6.68
N MET A 89 1.88 -1.86 -5.73
CA MET A 89 1.46 -2.83 -4.72
C MET A 89 0.43 -2.25 -3.76
N THR A 90 0.67 -1.04 -3.24
CA THR A 90 -0.25 -0.35 -2.32
C THR A 90 -1.58 -0.06 -3.01
N PHE A 91 -1.56 0.44 -4.26
CA PHE A 91 -2.76 0.69 -5.04
C PHE A 91 -3.54 -0.60 -5.33
N SER A 92 -2.85 -1.66 -5.75
CA SER A 92 -3.50 -2.93 -6.10
C SER A 92 -4.18 -3.58 -4.89
N PHE A 93 -3.51 -3.63 -3.73
CA PHE A 93 -4.09 -4.20 -2.52
C PHE A 93 -5.25 -3.37 -1.99
N TRP A 94 -5.13 -2.04 -2.04
CA TRP A 94 -6.24 -1.15 -1.73
C TRP A 94 -7.43 -1.44 -2.65
N PHE A 95 -7.24 -1.40 -3.97
CA PHE A 95 -8.32 -1.54 -4.96
C PHE A 95 -9.05 -2.87 -4.83
N VAL A 96 -8.32 -3.98 -4.69
CA VAL A 96 -8.91 -5.32 -4.53
C VAL A 96 -9.68 -5.41 -3.20
N THR A 97 -9.08 -4.97 -2.09
CA THR A 97 -9.72 -5.02 -0.77
C THR A 97 -10.97 -4.15 -0.74
N TRP A 98 -10.87 -2.95 -1.32
CA TRP A 98 -11.96 -1.98 -1.43
C TRP A 98 -13.13 -2.53 -2.25
N GLY A 99 -12.84 -3.11 -3.42
CA GLY A 99 -13.86 -3.74 -4.26
C GLY A 99 -14.57 -4.90 -3.58
N ILE A 100 -13.84 -5.74 -2.83
CA ILE A 100 -14.44 -6.83 -2.03
C ILE A 100 -15.39 -6.25 -0.98
N LEU A 101 -14.94 -5.26 -0.20
CA LEU A 101 -15.75 -4.66 0.86
C LEU A 101 -17.04 -4.06 0.32
N LEU A 102 -16.98 -3.29 -0.77
CA LEU A 102 -18.16 -2.70 -1.42
C LEU A 102 -19.14 -3.78 -1.92
N THR A 103 -18.63 -4.82 -2.57
CA THR A 103 -19.46 -5.92 -3.09
C THR A 103 -20.14 -6.69 -1.95
N THR A 104 -19.42 -6.94 -0.84
CA THR A 104 -19.98 -7.62 0.34
C THR A 104 -21.00 -6.76 1.08
N ALA A 105 -20.80 -5.44 1.14
CA ALA A 105 -21.72 -4.52 1.78
C ALA A 105 -23.06 -4.44 1.03
N GLU A 106 -23.02 -4.40 -0.30
CA GLU A 106 -24.23 -4.40 -1.13
C GLU A 106 -24.97 -5.75 -1.07
N ALA A 107 -24.26 -6.88 -1.06
CA ALA A 107 -24.88 -8.20 -0.94
C ALA A 107 -25.56 -8.45 0.42
N ALA A 108 -25.22 -7.67 1.44
CA ALA A 108 -25.78 -7.77 2.79
C ALA A 108 -26.93 -6.79 3.07
N ALA A 109 -27.22 -5.87 2.13
CA ALA A 109 -28.29 -4.87 2.20
C ALA A 109 -29.59 -5.38 1.55
#